data_AF-A0A7X7LWK6-F1
#
_entry.id   AF-A0A7X7LWK6-F1
#
_cell.length_a   1.000
_cell.length_b   1.000
_cell.length_c   1.000
_cell.angle_alpha   90.00
_cell.angle_beta   90.00
_cell.angle_gamma   90.00
#
_symmetry.space_group_name_H-M   'P 1'
#
loop_
_entity.id
_entity.type
_entity.pdbx_description
1 polymer ?
#
loop_
_entity_poly.entity_id
_entity_poly.type
_entity_poly.pdbx_seq_one_letter_code
_entity_poly.pdbx_strand_id
1 'polypeptide(L)'
;MDETLVAASTITSLAFAIGVLFGFVGNRTNFCTLGAISDILNMGDWSRMRMWMLAIAVAIFGTAALQFAGLFDASKSIYSGTRLIWLSNIVGGAAFGVGMTLASGCGSKTLIRIGGG
;
A
#
# COMPACT_ATOMS: atom_id res chain seq x y z
N MET A 1 16.58 0.17 -34.14
CA MET A 1 16.68 0.94 -32.88
C MET A 1 15.49 0.52 -32.06
N ASP A 2 15.68 -0.67 -31.52
CA ASP A 2 14.68 -1.58 -31.03
C ASP A 2 14.44 -1.25 -29.56
N GLU A 3 13.60 -0.25 -29.32
CA GLU A 3 12.99 -0.08 -28.01
C GLU A 3 11.92 -1.17 -27.91
N THR A 4 12.31 -2.33 -27.39
CA THR A 4 11.40 -3.41 -27.04
C THR A 4 10.39 -2.87 -26.03
N LEU A 5 9.30 -2.32 -26.55
CA LEU A 5 8.08 -2.02 -25.82
C LEU A 5 7.77 -3.26 -24.99
N VAL A 6 8.03 -3.19 -23.69
CA VAL A 6 7.70 -4.26 -22.75
C VAL A 6 6.26 -4.65 -23.04
N ALA A 7 6.06 -5.88 -23.52
CA ALA A 7 4.75 -6.31 -23.98
C ALA A 7 3.73 -6.08 -22.84
N ALA A 8 2.55 -5.56 -23.16
CA ALA A 8 1.52 -5.31 -22.15
C ALA A 8 1.23 -6.58 -21.33
N SER A 9 1.39 -7.76 -21.94
CA SER A 9 1.34 -9.07 -21.28
C SER A 9 2.41 -9.26 -20.20
N THR A 10 3.64 -8.80 -20.42
CA THR A 10 4.72 -8.88 -19.43
C THR A 10 4.41 -8.00 -18.23
N ILE A 11 3.94 -6.76 -18.45
CA ILE A 11 3.57 -5.84 -17.37
C ILE A 11 2.41 -6.39 -16.54
N THR A 12 1.35 -6.87 -17.19
CA THR A 12 0.19 -7.44 -16.48
C THR A 12 0.54 -8.72 -15.73
N SER A 13 1.38 -9.59 -16.30
CA SER A 13 1.85 -10.80 -15.63
C SER A 13 2.68 -10.50 -14.38
N LEU A 14 3.58 -9.52 -14.44
CA LEU A 14 4.36 -9.06 -13.28
C LEU A 14 3.47 -8.40 -12.22
N ALA A 15 2.55 -7.53 -12.63
CA ALA A 15 1.59 -6.91 -11.70
C ALA A 15 0.70 -7.96 -11.02
N PHE A 16 0.26 -8.98 -11.76
CA PHE A 16 -0.52 -10.09 -11.22
C PHE A 16 0.30 -10.92 -10.21
N ALA A 17 1.54 -11.27 -10.55
CA ALA A 17 2.43 -12.00 -9.63
C ALA A 17 2.67 -11.24 -8.33
N ILE A 18 2.92 -9.92 -8.41
CA ILE A 18 3.08 -9.05 -7.23
C ILE A 18 1.76 -8.99 -6.44
N GLY A 19 0.62 -8.88 -7.11
CA GLY A 19 -0.71 -8.87 -6.48
C GLY A 19 -1.00 -10.16 -5.71
N VAL A 20 -0.68 -11.32 -6.28
CA VAL A 20 -0.83 -12.63 -5.62
C VAL A 20 0.08 -12.75 -4.41
N LEU A 21 1.35 -12.37 -4.54
CA LEU A 21 2.31 -12.35 -3.42
C LEU A 21 1.83 -11.44 -2.28
N PHE A 22 1.40 -10.22 -2.61
CA PHE A 22 0.87 -9.27 -1.64
C PHE A 22 -0.40 -9.79 -0.96
N GLY A 23 -1.33 -10.37 -1.73
CA GLY A 23 -2.55 -10.98 -1.21
C GLY A 23 -2.26 -12.14 -0.25
N PHE A 24 -1.33 -13.04 -0.62
CA PHE A 24 -0.92 -14.17 0.21
C PHE A 24 -0.29 -13.72 1.53
N VAL A 25 0.68 -12.79 1.46
CA VAL A 25 1.35 -12.24 2.65
C VAL A 25 0.36 -11.47 3.52
N GLY A 26 -0.50 -10.64 2.91
CA GLY A 26 -1.52 -9.86 3.61
C GLY A 26 -2.56 -10.72 4.31
N ASN A 27 -2.97 -11.84 3.69
CA ASN A 27 -3.88 -12.80 4.30
C ASN A 27 -3.27 -13.46 5.55
N ARG A 28 -2.01 -13.89 5.45
CA ARG A 28 -1.32 -14.56 6.55
C ARG A 28 -1.01 -13.62 7.72
N THR A 29 -0.59 -12.39 7.42
CA THR A 29 -0.16 -11.40 8.43
C THR A 29 -1.32 -10.58 8.98
N ASN A 30 -2.54 -10.75 8.46
CA ASN A 30 -3.73 -10.02 8.90
C ASN A 30 -3.52 -8.49 8.90
N PHE A 31 -2.83 -7.99 7.87
CA PHE A 31 -2.41 -6.59 7.76
C PHE A 31 -3.64 -5.68 7.56
N CYS A 32 -3.94 -4.84 8.55
CA CYS A 32 -5.00 -3.84 8.45
C CYS A 32 -4.57 -2.60 9.23
N THR A 33 -4.45 -1.47 8.54
CA THR A 33 -4.14 -0.16 9.10
C THR A 33 -5.14 0.27 10.17
N LEU A 34 -6.44 0.16 9.89
CA LEU A 34 -7.53 0.38 10.84
C LEU A 34 -7.43 -0.57 12.05
N GLY A 35 -7.10 -1.84 11.80
CA GLY A 35 -6.92 -2.84 12.84
C GLY A 35 -5.76 -2.50 13.77
N ALA A 36 -4.63 -2.01 13.25
CA ALA A 36 -3.48 -1.61 14.06
C ALA A 36 -3.83 -0.43 14.99
N ILE A 37 -4.59 0.56 14.50
CA ILE A 37 -5.03 1.70 15.31
C ILE A 37 -6.05 1.24 16.37
N SER A 38 -7.02 0.42 15.97
CA SER A 38 -8.04 -0.08 16.90
C SER A 38 -7.46 -1.03 17.94
N ASP A 39 -6.47 -1.85 17.62
CA ASP A 39 -5.86 -2.80 18.56
C ASP A 39 -5.02 -2.07 19.61
N ILE A 40 -4.36 -0.96 19.25
CA ILE A 40 -3.69 -0.09 20.23
C ILE A 40 -4.69 0.54 21.19
N LEU A 41 -5.76 1.12 20.66
CA LEU A 41 -6.71 1.91 21.46
C LEU A 41 -7.64 1.04 22.31
N ASN A 42 -8.09 -0.10 21.79
CA ASN A 42 -9.07 -0.95 22.48
C ASN A 42 -8.45 -2.14 23.20
N MET A 43 -7.35 -2.71 22.69
CA MET A 43 -6.78 -3.97 23.21
C MET A 43 -5.38 -3.78 23.81
N GLY A 44 -4.72 -2.65 23.57
CA GLY A 44 -3.35 -2.38 24.00
C GLY A 44 -2.27 -3.23 23.30
N ASP A 45 -2.61 -3.94 22.22
CA ASP A 45 -1.65 -4.79 21.49
C ASP A 45 -0.90 -3.98 20.42
N TRP A 46 0.44 -3.98 20.53
CA TRP A 46 1.35 -3.28 19.64
C TRP A 46 1.91 -4.16 18.52
N SER A 47 1.61 -5.46 18.52
CA SER A 47 2.14 -6.44 17.56
C SER A 47 1.91 -6.02 16.10
N ARG A 48 0.68 -5.59 15.79
CA ARG A 48 0.28 -5.16 14.44
C ARG A 48 0.85 -3.81 14.06
N MET A 49 1.01 -2.91 15.02
CA MET A 49 1.61 -1.61 14.77
C MET A 49 3.10 -1.72 14.42
N ARG A 50 3.82 -2.63 15.07
CA ARG A 50 5.23 -2.92 14.73
C ARG A 50 5.37 -3.43 13.30
N MET A 51 4.49 -4.34 12.87
CA MET A 51 4.48 -4.81 11.47
C MET A 51 4.18 -3.68 10.49
N TRP A 52 3.23 -2.79 10.80
CA TRP A 52 2.90 -1.65 9.96
C TRP A 52 4.06 -0.65 9.84
N MET A 53 4.71 -0.31 10.96
CA MET A 53 5.89 0.56 10.97
C MET A 53 7.06 -0.04 10.19
N LEU A 54 7.34 -1.34 10.35
CA LEU A 54 8.39 -2.02 9.59
C LEU A 54 8.09 -2.02 8.09
N ALA A 55 6.83 -2.24 7.70
CA ALA A 55 6.44 -2.17 6.29
C ALA A 55 6.67 -0.77 5.70
N ILE A 56 6.35 0.30 6.43
CA ILE A 56 6.63 1.68 6.02
C ILE A 56 8.14 1.91 5.91
N ALA A 57 8.92 1.49 6.91
CA ALA A 57 10.36 1.66 6.89
C ALA A 57 10.99 0.95 5.68
N VAL A 58 10.62 -0.31 5.43
CA VAL A 58 11.09 -1.08 4.27
C VAL A 58 10.68 -0.41 2.96
N ALA A 59 9.47 0.13 2.86
CA ALA A 59 9.04 0.85 1.67
C ALA A 59 9.87 2.11 1.42
N ILE A 60 10.12 2.93 2.45
CA ILE A 60 10.92 4.16 2.35
C ILE A 60 12.38 3.82 1.99
N PHE A 61 13.01 2.89 2.72
CA PHE A 61 14.39 2.51 2.44
C PHE A 61 14.54 1.84 1.07
N GLY A 62 13.57 1.00 0.68
CA GLY A 62 13.54 0.36 -0.63
C GLY A 62 13.46 1.38 -1.76
N THR A 63 12.48 2.29 -1.73
CA THR A 63 12.33 3.31 -2.78
C THR A 63 13.53 4.26 -2.82
N ALA A 64 14.05 4.66 -1.66
CA ALA A 64 15.26 5.49 -1.61
C ALA A 64 16.48 4.76 -2.20
N ALA A 65 16.70 3.48 -1.86
CA ALA A 65 17.81 2.70 -2.41
C ALA A 65 17.71 2.54 -3.94
N LEU A 66 16.51 2.28 -4.47
CA LEU A 66 16.27 2.21 -5.90
C LEU A 66 16.53 3.55 -6.60
N GLN A 67 16.21 4.66 -5.94
CA GLN A 67 16.48 6.00 -6.45
C GLN A 67 17.98 6.31 -6.46
N PHE A 68 18.72 5.96 -5.39
CA PHE A 68 20.18 6.13 -5.33
C PHE A 68 20.92 5.28 -6.36
N ALA A 69 20.41 4.08 -6.67
CA ALA A 69 20.97 3.22 -7.69
C ALA A 69 20.73 3.74 -9.12
N GLY A 70 19.91 4.78 -9.30
CA GLY A 70 19.60 5.36 -10.61
C GLY A 70 18.63 4.54 -11.46
N LEU A 71 18.03 3.48 -10.90
CA LEU A 71 17.04 2.64 -11.60
C LEU A 71 15.63 3.28 -11.60
N PHE A 72 15.36 4.21 -10.68
CA PHE A 72 14.03 4.79 -10.49
C PHE A 72 14.11 6.29 -10.22
N ASP A 73 13.46 7.09 -11.07
CA ASP A 73 13.36 8.53 -10.87
C ASP A 73 12.03 8.88 -10.19
N ALA A 74 12.08 9.04 -8.86
CA ALA A 74 10.91 9.42 -8.07
C ALA A 74 10.34 10.79 -8.48
N SER A 75 11.11 11.66 -9.16
CA SER A 75 10.63 12.97 -9.62
C SER A 75 9.61 12.87 -10.76
N LYS A 76 9.54 11.74 -11.47
CA LYS A 76 8.51 11.46 -12.48
C LYS A 76 7.25 10.84 -11.90
N SER A 77 7.26 10.51 -10.61
CA SER A 77 6.10 9.95 -9.92
C SER A 77 5.06 11.04 -9.62
N ILE A 78 3.79 10.72 -9.86
CA ILE A 78 2.64 11.58 -9.51
C ILE A 78 2.67 11.94 -8.01
N TYR A 79 3.19 11.05 -7.17
CA TYR A 79 3.28 11.23 -5.72
C TYR A 79 4.36 12.21 -5.27
N SER A 80 5.34 12.56 -6.13
CA SER A 80 6.41 13.53 -5.84
C SER A 80 6.17 14.90 -6.49
N GLY A 81 4.95 15.15 -6.99
CA GLY A 81 4.60 16.44 -7.58
C GLY A 81 4.62 17.58 -6.56
N THR A 82 5.09 18.76 -6.97
CA THR A 82 5.16 19.97 -6.12
C THR A 82 3.78 20.47 -5.64
N ARG A 83 2.68 20.04 -6.29
CA ARG A 83 1.32 20.51 -5.98
C ARG A 83 0.65 19.59 -4.95
N LEU A 84 0.64 20.01 -3.70
CA LEU A 84 -0.17 19.39 -2.65
C LEU A 84 -1.63 19.88 -2.76
N ILE A 85 -2.54 19.01 -3.20
CA ILE A 85 -3.99 19.30 -3.27
C ILE A 85 -4.60 19.12 -1.88
N TRP A 86 -4.29 20.05 -0.96
CA TRP A 86 -4.60 19.94 0.47
C TRP A 86 -6.08 19.59 0.75
N LEU A 87 -6.99 20.18 -0.05
CA LEU A 87 -8.43 20.07 0.15
C LEU A 87 -8.89 18.66 -0.22
N SER A 88 -8.37 18.15 -1.34
CA SER A 88 -8.65 16.78 -1.80
C SER A 88 -8.08 15.76 -0.82
N ASN A 89 -6.88 15.99 -0.28
CA ASN A 89 -6.27 15.09 0.69
C ASN A 89 -7.04 15.06 2.01
N ILE A 90 -7.47 16.21 2.53
CA ILE A 90 -8.23 16.29 3.79
C ILE A 90 -9.62 15.68 3.60
N VAL A 91 -10.38 16.13 2.60
CA VAL A 91 -11.76 15.68 2.37
C VAL A 91 -11.78 14.20 1.95
N GLY A 92 -10.90 13.81 1.03
CA GLY A 92 -10.77 12.41 0.58
C GLY A 92 -10.29 11.49 1.69
N GLY A 93 -9.29 11.91 2.47
CA GLY A 93 -8.79 11.15 3.61
C GLY A 93 -9.84 10.95 4.69
N ALA A 94 -10.60 12.00 5.03
CA ALA A 94 -11.70 11.91 5.99
C ALA A 94 -12.83 10.98 5.50
N ALA A 95 -13.28 11.15 4.24
CA ALA A 95 -14.31 10.30 3.65
C ALA A 95 -13.86 8.83 3.57
N PHE A 96 -12.60 8.58 3.21
CA PHE A 96 -12.03 7.24 3.16
C PHE A 96 -11.93 6.60 4.55
N GLY A 97 -11.53 7.37 5.57
CA GLY A 97 -11.50 6.95 6.97
C GLY A 97 -12.88 6.55 7.48
N VAL A 98 -13.90 7.38 7.24
CA VAL A 98 -15.30 7.09 7.59
C VAL A 98 -15.81 5.85 6.84
N GLY A 99 -15.46 5.70 5.55
CA GLY A 99 -15.79 4.50 4.79
C GLY A 99 -15.18 3.23 5.39
N MET A 100 -13.93 3.27 5.82
CA MET A 100 -13.26 2.12 6.45
C MET A 100 -13.91 1.71 7.78
N THR A 101 -14.35 2.66 8.60
CA THR A 101 -15.05 2.34 9.86
C THR A 101 -16.43 1.74 9.60
N LEU A 102 -17.20 2.29 8.67
CA LEU A 102 -18.52 1.76 8.27
C LEU A 102 -18.43 0.37 7.65
N ALA A 103 -17.39 0.11 6.85
CA ALA A 103 -17.15 -1.20 6.24
C ALA A 103 -16.48 -2.22 7.20
N SER A 104 -16.17 -1.82 8.44
CA SER A 104 -15.45 -2.64 9.43
C SER A 104 -14.12 -3.23 8.93
N GLY A 105 -13.41 -2.51 8.06
CA GLY A 105 -12.24 -3.05 7.37
C GLY A 105 -11.31 -2.03 6.73
N CYS A 106 -10.15 -2.51 6.30
CA CYS A 106 -9.18 -1.75 5.50
C CYS A 106 -9.34 -2.10 4.03
N GLY A 107 -9.14 -1.14 3.12
CA GLY A 107 -9.30 -1.39 1.67
C GLY A 107 -8.55 -2.64 1.17
N SER A 108 -7.30 -2.82 1.59
CA SER A 108 -6.49 -4.00 1.27
C SER A 108 -7.03 -5.30 1.88
N LYS A 109 -7.44 -5.27 3.17
CA LYS A 109 -7.96 -6.46 3.85
C LYS A 109 -9.35 -6.87 3.34
N THR A 110 -10.20 -5.93 2.95
CA THR A 110 -11.50 -6.21 2.35
C THR A 110 -11.33 -6.94 1.02
N LEU A 111 -10.41 -6.48 0.15
CA LEU A 111 -10.09 -7.17 -1.11
C LEU A 111 -9.58 -8.60 -0.86
N ILE A 112 -8.70 -8.79 0.12
CA ILE A 112 -8.20 -10.12 0.49
C ILE A 112 -9.33 -11.02 1.01
N ARG A 113 -10.24 -10.51 1.84
CA ARG A 113 -11.40 -11.27 2.33
C ARG A 113 -12.33 -11.69 1.21
N ILE A 114 -12.62 -10.80 0.27
CA ILE A 114 -13.43 -11.13 -0.92
C ILE A 114 -12.79 -12.27 -1.72
N GLY A 115 -11.45 -12.27 -1.86
CA GLY A 115 -10.73 -13.35 -2.52
C GLY A 115 -10.59 -14.65 -1.71
N GLY A 116 -10.79 -14.59 -0.40
CA GLY A 116 -10.64 -15.73 0.52
C GLY A 116 -11.93 -16.52 0.81
N GLY A 117 -13.11 -15.93 0.54
CA GLY A 117 -14.41 -16.48 0.93
C GLY A 117 -14.95 -15.82 2.19
#